data_AF-A0A920TNX4-F1
#
_entry.id   AF-A0A920TNX4-F1
#
_cell.length_a   1.000
_cell.length_b   1.000
_cell.length_c   1.000
_cell.angle_alpha   90.00
_cell.angle_beta   90.00
_cell.angle_gamma   90.00
#
_symmetry.space_group_name_H-M   'P 1'
#
loop_
_entity.id
_entity.type
_entity.pdbx_description
1 polymer ?
#
loop_
_entity_poly.entity_id
_entity_poly.type
_entity_poly.pdbx_seq_one_letter_code
_entity_poly.pdbx_strand_id
1 'polypeptide(L)' 'MIADSIETVVEGQGFDGLLAIGGCDKNMPGCLMAMARLDRPAIFV' A
#
# COMPACT_ATOMS: atom_id res chain seq x y z
N MET A 1 -10.98 -1.68 0.16
CA MET A 1 -10.98 -0.48 -0.70
C MET A 1 -9.62 0.23 -0.72
N ILE A 2 -9.08 0.78 0.39
CA ILE A 2 -7.75 1.43 0.35
C ILE A 2 -6.65 0.44 -0.10
N ALA A 3 -6.61 -0.75 0.51
CA ALA A 3 -5.64 -1.78 0.14
C ALA A 3 -5.73 -2.16 -1.34
N ASP A 4 -6.93 -2.51 -1.80
CA ASP A 4 -7.17 -2.91 -3.20
C ASP A 4 -6.84 -1.78 -4.20
N SER A 5 -7.02 -0.53 -3.79
CA SER A 5 -6.66 0.64 -4.61
C SER A 5 -5.14 0.78 -4.75
N ILE A 6 -4.38 0.54 -3.67
CA ILE A 6 -2.91 0.55 -3.70
C ILE A 6 -2.39 -0.61 -4.54
N GLU A 7 -2.92 -1.83 -4.36
CA GLU A 7 -2.58 -3.01 -5.15
C GLU A 7 -2.78 -2.76 -6.66
N THR A 8 -3.96 -2.26 -7.05
CA THR A 8 -4.29 -1.99 -8.45
C THR A 8 -3.29 -1.03 -9.11
N VAL A 9 -2.86 0.02 -8.39
CA VAL A 9 -1.93 1.00 -8.93
C VAL A 9 -0.50 0.45 -8.98
N VAL A 10 -0.04 -0.24 -7.93
CA VAL A 10 1.32 -0.80 -7.86
C VAL A 10 1.53 -1.91 -8.87
N GLU A 11 0.55 -2.80 -9.06
CA GLU A 11 0.61 -3.83 -10.08
C GLU A 11 0.40 -3.26 -11.49
N GLY A 12 -0.56 -2.35 -11.66
CA GLY A 12 -0.88 -1.76 -12.96
C GLY A 12 0.22 -0.86 -13.54
N GLN A 13 0.99 -0.19 -12.69
CA GLN A 13 2.13 0.65 -13.09
C GLN A 13 3.48 -0.07 -13.03
N GLY A 14 3.53 -1.27 -12.44
CA GLY A 14 4.77 -2.03 -12.27
C GLY A 14 5.76 -1.38 -11.30
N PHE A 15 5.28 -0.78 -10.20
CA PHE A 15 6.16 -0.17 -9.21
C PHE A 15 6.90 -1.24 -8.40
N ASP A 16 8.22 -1.09 -8.26
CA ASP A 16 9.09 -2.03 -7.53
C ASP A 16 8.95 -1.92 -6.00
N GLY A 17 8.35 -0.85 -5.49
CA GLY A 17 8.17 -0.63 -4.06
C GLY A 17 7.17 0.48 -3.76
N LEU A 18 6.81 0.65 -2.48
CA LEU A 18 5.81 1.62 -2.06
C LEU A 18 6.20 2.42 -0.80
N LEU A 19 5.89 3.72 -0.81
CA LEU A 19 5.93 4.58 0.37
C LEU A 19 4.49 4.95 0.72
N ALA A 20 3.96 4.40 1.80
CA ALA A 20 2.58 4.63 2.21
C ALA A 20 2.53 5.60 3.39
N ILE A 21 1.78 6.69 3.25
CA ILE A 21 1.62 7.72 4.29
C ILE A 21 0.25 7.57 4.93
N GLY A 22 0.20 7.27 6.22
CA GLY A 22 -1.03 7.05 6.97
C GLY A 22 -1.26 8.09 8.05
N GLY A 23 -2.24 8.98 7.84
CA GLY A 23 -2.61 10.02 8.80
C GLY A 23 -3.94 9.82 9.54
N CYS A 24 -4.73 8.79 9.20
CA CYS A 24 -6.09 8.61 9.71
C CYS A 24 -6.36 7.14 10.05
N ASP A 25 -7.10 6.89 11.13
CA ASP A 25 -7.44 5.56 11.66
C ASP A 25 -7.61 4.48 10.58
N LYS A 26 -8.47 4.71 9.57
CA LYS A 26 -8.77 3.69 8.55
C LYS A 26 -7.74 3.54 7.44
N ASN A 27 -6.87 4.53 7.21
CA ASN A 27 -5.86 4.45 6.15
C ASN A 27 -4.62 3.68 6.58
N MET A 28 -4.24 3.72 7.86
CA MET A 28 -3.09 2.98 8.37
C MET A 28 -3.20 1.46 8.18
N PRO A 29 -4.28 0.78 8.61
CA PRO A 29 -4.43 -0.65 8.38
C PRO A 29 -4.67 -0.98 6.90
N GLY A 30 -5.25 -0.06 6.13
CA GLY A 30 -5.42 -0.23 4.68
C GLY A 30 -4.08 -0.29 3.94
N CYS A 31 -3.16 0.61 4.27
CA CYS A 31 -1.81 0.64 3.72
C CYS A 31 -1.00 -0.60 4.14
N LEU A 32 -1.05 -0.96 5.42
CA LEU A 32 -0.35 -2.15 5.93
C LEU A 32 -0.86 -3.45 5.31
N MET A 33 -2.17 -3.57 5.05
CA MET A 33 -2.72 -4.74 4.35
C MET A 33 -2.22 -4.83 2.90
N ALA A 34 -2.17 -3.72 2.16
CA ALA A 34 -1.62 -3.72 0.80
C ALA A 34 -0.12 -4.06 0.80
N MET A 35 0.65 -3.53 1.75
CA MET A 35 2.07 -3.87 1.91
C MET A 35 2.28 -5.37 2.11
N ALA A 36 1.50 -5.98 2.99
CA ALA A 36 1.59 -7.41 3.27
C ALA A 36 1.15 -8.29 2.08
N ARG A 37 0.23 -7.81 1.24
CA ARG A 37 -0.26 -8.55 0.07
C ARG A 37 0.65 -8.42 -1.16
N LEU A 38 1.27 -7.25 -1.36
CA LEU A 38 2.16 -7.00 -2.50
C LEU A 38 3.53 -7.64 -2.33
N ASP A 39 3.97 -7.92 -1.10
CA ASP A 39 5.27 -8.53 -0.77
C ASP A 39 6.45 -7.85 -1.49
N ARG A 40 6.40 -6.51 -1.54
CA ARG A 40 7.43 -5.65 -2.15
C ARG A 40 8.04 -4.71 -1.13
N PRO A 41 9.27 -4.20 -1.37
CA PRO A 41 9.91 -3.20 -0.52
C PRO A 41 8.97 -2.03 -0.23
N ALA A 42 8.65 -1.85 1.05
CA ALA A 42 7.62 -0.91 1.48
C ALA A 42 7.99 -0.17 2.77
N ILE A 43 7.75 1.14 2.82
CA ILE A 43 7.94 1.98 4.00
C ILE A 43 6.62 2.67 4.35
N PHE A 44 6.25 2.63 5.63
CA PHE A 44 5.06 3.29 6.16
C PHE A 44 5.46 4.51 7.00
N VAL A 45 4.80 5.65 6.76
CA VAL A 45 5.03 6.94 7.46
C VAL A 45 3.75 7.46 8.06
#